data_AF-A0A849G9J3-F1
#
_entry.id   AF-A0A849G9J3-F1
#
_cell.length_a   1.000
_cell.length_b   1.000
_cell.length_c   1.000
_cell.angle_alpha   90.00
_cell.angle_beta   90.00
_cell.angle_gamma   90.00
#
_symmetry.space_group_name_H-M   'P 1'
#
loop_
_entity.id
_entity.type
_entity.pdbx_description
1 polymer ?
#
loop_
_entity_poly.entity_id
_entity_poly.type
_entity_poly.pdbx_seq_one_letter_code
_entity_poly.pdbx_strand_id
1 'polypeptide(L)'
;MIWIGILMGLAGTLAMDIWAWGLERFAGQARTNWAMPGRWLGHVVRGRVFHDDIAAAKPVASELSLGWALHYGVGILYGVIFVLLAGRDWLAAPTFWPLWAFSIITIAAGWFLLLPGLGLGWA
;
A
#
# COMPACT_ATOMS: atom_id res chain seq x y z
N MET A 1 -5.25 15.44 14.78
CA MET A 1 -4.12 15.08 13.89
C MET A 1 -4.19 13.62 13.47
N ILE A 2 -4.20 12.65 14.40
CA ILE A 2 -4.27 11.22 14.04
C ILE A 2 -5.51 10.89 13.18
N TRP A 3 -6.71 11.33 13.58
CA TRP A 3 -7.93 11.13 12.78
C TRP A 3 -7.86 11.71 11.37
N ILE A 4 -7.19 12.87 11.21
CA ILE A 4 -6.98 13.49 9.89
C ILE A 4 -6.07 12.61 9.05
N GLY A 5 -4.97 12.11 9.63
CA GLY A 5 -4.08 11.18 8.96
C GLY A 5 -4.76 9.87 8.56
N ILE A 6 -5.63 9.31 9.41
CA ILE A 6 -6.43 8.12 9.08
C ILE A 6 -7.32 8.41 7.87
N LEU A 7 -8.07 9.52 7.88
CA LEU A 7 -8.95 9.89 6.77
C LEU A 7 -8.17 10.16 5.48
N MET A 8 -7.01 10.82 5.57
CA MET A 8 -6.13 11.07 4.42
C MET A 8 -5.62 9.75 3.83
N GLY A 9 -5.18 8.81 4.68
CA GLY A 9 -4.74 7.50 4.25
C GLY A 9 -5.85 6.71 3.57
N LEU A 10 -7.02 6.62 4.19
CA LEU A 10 -8.21 5.96 3.61
C LEU A 10 -8.59 6.56 2.26
N ALA A 11 -8.67 7.90 2.16
CA ALA A 11 -9.04 8.58 0.93
C ALA A 11 -7.99 8.38 -0.18
N GLY A 12 -6.70 8.42 0.16
CA GLY A 12 -5.62 8.15 -0.78
C GLY A 12 -5.65 6.72 -1.32
N THR A 13 -5.82 5.74 -0.42
CA THR A 13 -5.97 4.33 -0.80
C THR A 13 -7.19 4.10 -1.70
N LEU A 14 -8.34 4.68 -1.34
CA LEU A 14 -9.56 4.58 -2.15
C LEU A 14 -9.39 5.24 -3.52
N ALA A 15 -8.72 6.39 -3.60
CA ALA A 15 -8.41 7.05 -4.86
C ALA A 15 -7.54 6.17 -5.77
N MET A 16 -6.56 5.45 -5.20
CA MET A 16 -5.76 4.47 -5.93
C MET A 16 -6.61 3.32 -6.49
N ASP A 17 -7.57 2.82 -5.71
CA ASP A 17 -8.47 1.74 -6.14
C ASP A 17 -9.38 2.19 -7.28
N ILE A 18 -9.94 3.40 -7.18
CA ILE A 18 -10.75 4.01 -8.25
C ILE A 18 -9.90 4.20 -9.51
N TRP A 19 -8.65 4.64 -9.37
CA TRP A 19 -7.73 4.78 -10.48
C TRP A 19 -7.43 3.43 -11.14
N ALA A 20 -7.15 2.38 -10.36
CA ALA A 20 -6.94 1.04 -10.88
C ALA A 20 -8.16 0.49 -11.63
N TRP A 21 -9.37 0.81 -11.16
CA TRP A 21 -10.60 0.47 -11.87
C TRP A 21 -10.74 1.23 -13.20
N GLY A 22 -10.36 2.51 -13.23
CA GLY A 22 -10.26 3.28 -14.47
C GLY A 22 -9.28 2.66 -15.47
N LEU A 23 -8.07 2.29 -15.02
CA LEU A 23 -7.07 1.64 -15.87
C LEU A 23 -7.57 0.28 -16.42
N GLU A 24 -8.25 -0.52 -15.60
CA GLU A 24 -8.88 -1.75 -16.07
C GLU A 24 -9.92 -1.48 -17.15
N ARG A 25 -10.80 -0.50 -16.92
CA ARG A 25 -11.93 -0.22 -17.81
C ARG A 25 -11.52 0.41 -19.14
N PHE A 26 -10.51 1.28 -19.13
CA PHE A 26 -10.15 2.12 -20.26
C PHE A 26 -8.82 1.75 -20.92
N ALA A 27 -7.89 1.13 -20.19
CA ALA A 27 -6.58 0.72 -20.69
C ALA A 27 -6.38 -0.81 -20.72
N GLY A 28 -7.33 -1.60 -20.23
CA GLY A 28 -7.25 -3.06 -20.22
C GLY A 28 -6.22 -3.63 -19.22
N GLN A 29 -5.69 -2.80 -18.32
CA GLN A 29 -4.72 -3.22 -17.33
C GLN A 29 -5.41 -3.98 -16.19
N ALA A 30 -5.00 -5.22 -15.92
CA ALA A 30 -5.57 -6.01 -14.85
C ALA A 30 -5.37 -5.35 -13.48
N ARG A 31 -6.39 -5.43 -12.61
CA ARG A 31 -6.30 -4.96 -11.22
C ARG A 31 -5.35 -5.82 -10.40
N THR A 32 -4.82 -5.23 -9.34
CA THR A 32 -3.97 -5.94 -8.39
C THR A 32 -4.74 -7.07 -7.72
N ASN A 33 -4.19 -8.28 -7.75
CA ASN A 33 -4.73 -9.40 -6.98
C ASN A 33 -4.27 -9.28 -5.52
N TRP A 34 -5.10 -8.64 -4.69
CA TRP A 34 -4.81 -8.44 -3.27
C TRP A 34 -4.62 -9.75 -2.48
N ALA A 35 -5.05 -10.91 -2.99
CA ALA A 35 -4.73 -12.19 -2.35
C ALA A 35 -3.22 -12.45 -2.25
N MET A 36 -2.40 -12.00 -3.20
CA MET A 36 -0.96 -12.25 -3.19
C MET A 36 -0.24 -11.48 -2.06
N PRO A 37 -0.43 -10.15 -1.89
CA PRO A 37 0.05 -9.44 -0.70
C PRO A 37 -0.47 -10.00 0.63
N GLY A 38 -1.71 -10.50 0.67
CA GLY A 38 -2.25 -11.10 1.89
C GLY A 38 -1.64 -12.46 2.22
N ARG A 39 -1.35 -13.28 1.20
CA ARG A 39 -0.57 -14.52 1.35
C ARG A 39 0.83 -14.20 1.85
N TRP A 40 1.47 -13.17 1.27
CA TRP A 40 2.77 -12.68 1.70
C TRP A 40 2.77 -12.26 3.17
N LEU A 41 1.80 -11.44 3.60
CA LEU A 41 1.66 -11.05 5.00
C LEU A 41 1.52 -12.27 5.92
N GLY A 42 0.73 -13.27 5.51
CA GLY A 42 0.56 -14.51 6.25
C GLY A 42 1.85 -15.35 6.40
N HIS A 43 2.81 -15.22 5.48
CA HIS A 43 4.13 -15.85 5.60
C HIS A 43 5.13 -14.97 6.36
N VAL A 44 5.03 -13.64 6.23
CA VAL A 44 5.85 -12.67 6.98
C VAL A 44 5.66 -12.85 8.48
N VAL A 45 4.41 -12.98 8.95
CA VAL A 45 4.12 -13.22 10.38
C VAL A 45 4.64 -14.57 10.89
N ARG A 46 5.04 -15.48 9.97
CA ARG A 46 5.67 -16.77 10.25
C ARG A 46 7.18 -16.77 9.99
N GLY A 47 7.77 -15.60 9.74
CA GLY A 47 9.21 -15.40 9.59
C GLY A 47 9.75 -15.51 8.16
N ARG A 48 8.90 -15.70 7.14
CA ARG A 48 9.32 -15.74 5.73
C ARG A 48 8.90 -14.48 4.98
N VAL A 49 9.86 -13.60 4.73
CA VAL A 49 9.63 -12.32 4.05
C VAL A 49 9.79 -12.43 2.54
N PHE A 50 10.79 -13.17 2.05
CA PHE A 50 11.10 -13.27 0.62
C PHE A 50 10.69 -14.64 0.06
N HIS A 51 10.16 -14.61 -1.17
CA HIS A 51 9.66 -15.77 -1.90
C HIS A 51 10.19 -15.74 -3.32
N ASP A 52 10.44 -16.90 -3.92
CA ASP A 52 10.80 -16.99 -5.34
C ASP A 52 9.57 -16.73 -6.23
N ASP A 53 8.42 -17.25 -5.80
CA ASP A 53 7.10 -16.96 -6.37
C ASP A 53 6.04 -17.09 -5.28
N ILE A 54 5.37 -15.98 -4.95
CA ILE A 54 4.29 -15.98 -3.96
C ILE A 54 3.06 -16.78 -4.42
N ALA A 55 2.81 -16.90 -5.73
CA ALA A 55 1.70 -17.67 -6.27
C ALA A 55 1.89 -19.18 -6.03
N ALA A 56 3.13 -19.65 -5.96
CA ALA A 56 3.49 -21.03 -5.61
C ALA A 56 3.57 -21.28 -4.08
N ALA A 57 3.61 -20.23 -3.26
CA ALA A 57 3.64 -20.38 -1.81
C ALA A 57 2.33 -21.00 -1.28
N LYS A 58 2.41 -21.73 -0.16
CA LYS A 58 1.23 -22.34 0.48
C LYS A 58 0.14 -21.28 0.73
N PRO A 59 -1.11 -21.48 0.28
CA PRO A 59 -2.20 -20.55 0.54
C PRO A 59 -2.40 -20.28 2.03
N VAL A 60 -2.83 -19.07 2.36
CA VAL A 60 -3.17 -18.68 3.74
C VAL A 60 -4.67 -18.46 3.84
N ALA A 61 -5.27 -18.90 4.95
CA ALA A 61 -6.68 -18.67 5.22
C ALA A 61 -6.99 -17.17 5.13
N SER A 62 -8.05 -16.83 4.38
CA SER A 62 -8.49 -15.44 4.15
C SER A 62 -7.43 -14.52 3.56
N GLU A 63 -6.53 -15.03 2.71
CA GLU A 63 -5.46 -14.24 2.07
C GLU A 63 -6.00 -13.01 1.31
N LEU A 64 -7.16 -13.08 0.66
CA LEU A 64 -7.76 -11.90 0.03
C LEU A 64 -8.12 -10.81 1.06
N SER A 65 -8.76 -11.18 2.17
CA SER A 65 -9.12 -10.23 3.24
C SER A 65 -7.89 -9.66 3.93
N LEU A 66 -6.86 -10.47 4.16
CA LEU A 66 -5.57 -10.03 4.69
C LEU A 66 -4.88 -9.03 3.77
N GLY A 67 -4.95 -9.25 2.46
CA GLY A 67 -4.40 -8.35 1.46
C GLY A 67 -5.06 -6.99 1.46
N TRP A 68 -6.40 -6.95 1.49
CA TRP A 68 -7.14 -5.71 1.63
C TRP A 68 -6.85 -4.99 2.96
N ALA A 69 -6.75 -5.74 4.06
CA ALA A 69 -6.38 -5.18 5.36
C ALA A 69 -4.98 -4.58 5.35
N LEU A 70 -4.00 -5.25 4.72
CA LEU A 70 -2.66 -4.74 4.52
C LEU A 70 -2.67 -3.45 3.70
N HIS A 71 -3.38 -3.44 2.56
CA HIS A 71 -3.48 -2.30 1.66
C HIS A 71 -4.00 -1.04 2.35
N TYR A 72 -5.17 -1.14 3.00
CA TYR A 72 -5.75 -0.02 3.74
C TYR A 72 -4.97 0.32 5.01
N GLY A 73 -4.40 -0.68 5.70
CA GLY A 73 -3.58 -0.48 6.88
C GLY A 73 -2.31 0.32 6.60
N VAL A 74 -1.60 0.01 5.52
CA VAL A 74 -0.42 0.76 5.07
C VAL A 74 -0.79 2.17 4.64
N GLY A 75 -1.91 2.35 3.91
CA GLY A 75 -2.41 3.67 3.54
C GLY A 75 -2.71 4.57 4.75
N ILE A 76 -3.43 4.03 5.73
CA ILE A 76 -3.70 4.70 7.01
C ILE A 76 -2.40 5.07 7.71
N LEU A 77 -1.46 4.12 7.82
CA LEU A 77 -0.17 4.35 8.47
C LEU A 77 0.59 5.51 7.81
N TYR A 78 0.66 5.54 6.49
CA TYR A 78 1.30 6.63 5.74
C TYR A 78 0.59 7.96 5.93
N GLY A 79 -0.74 8.01 5.91
CA GLY A 79 -1.49 9.23 6.19
C GLY A 79 -1.23 9.78 7.60
N VAL A 80 -1.17 8.91 8.61
CA VAL A 80 -0.83 9.28 9.99
C VAL A 80 0.61 9.79 10.08
N ILE A 81 1.58 9.04 9.53
CA ILE A 81 2.99 9.44 9.52
C ILE A 81 3.15 10.81 8.86
N PHE A 82 2.55 11.01 7.69
CA PHE A 82 2.64 12.27 6.97
C PHE A 82 2.13 13.44 7.80
N VAL A 83 0.93 13.33 8.38
CA VAL A 83 0.35 14.41 9.19
C VAL A 83 1.19 14.72 10.43
N LEU A 84 1.81 13.71 11.05
CA LEU A 84 2.72 13.92 12.18
C LEU A 84 4.01 14.64 11.77
N LEU A 85 4.55 14.33 10.59
CA LEU A 85 5.75 14.98 10.04
C LEU A 85 5.48 16.40 9.53
N ALA A 86 4.36 16.60 8.82
CA ALA A 86 3.99 17.87 8.21
C ALA A 86 3.54 18.92 9.24
N GLY A 87 3.01 18.47 10.39
CA GLY A 87 2.60 19.35 11.47
C GLY A 87 1.26 20.06 11.23
N ARG A 88 0.88 20.91 12.19
CA ARG A 88 -0.41 21.63 12.15
C ARG A 88 -0.41 22.77 11.12
N ASP A 89 0.73 23.40 10.91
CA ASP A 89 0.86 24.54 10.00
C ASP A 89 0.60 24.12 8.55
N TRP A 90 1.14 22.96 8.14
CA TRP A 90 0.81 22.39 6.84
C TRP A 90 -0.66 22.01 6.72
N LEU A 91 -1.28 21.47 7.77
CA LEU A 91 -2.72 21.18 7.74
C LEU A 91 -3.59 22.44 7.61
N ALA A 92 -3.16 23.56 8.19
CA ALA A 92 -3.86 24.84 8.10
C ALA A 92 -3.70 25.51 6.72
N ALA A 93 -2.53 25.32 6.09
CA ALA A 93 -2.23 25.86 4.76
C ALA A 93 -1.53 24.79 3.89
N PRO A 94 -2.28 23.79 3.38
CA PRO A 94 -1.69 22.65 2.68
C PRO A 94 -1.06 23.09 1.37
N THR A 95 0.18 22.65 1.17
CA THR A 95 0.93 22.84 -0.07
C THR A 95 1.21 21.49 -0.72
N PHE A 96 1.30 21.47 -2.06
CA PHE A 96 1.42 20.23 -2.82
C PHE A 96 2.74 19.48 -2.56
N TRP A 97 3.87 20.20 -2.54
CA TRP A 97 5.20 19.61 -2.58
C TRP A 97 5.52 18.63 -1.45
N PRO A 98 5.24 18.92 -0.16
CA PRO A 98 5.56 17.99 0.92
C PRO A 98 4.82 16.66 0.79
N LEU A 99 3.52 16.70 0.47
CA LEU A 99 2.71 15.49 0.29
C LEU A 99 3.18 14.70 -0.93
N TRP A 100 3.44 15.38 -2.05
CA TRP A 100 3.92 14.73 -3.26
C TRP A 100 5.27 14.05 -3.06
N ALA A 101 6.25 14.73 -2.46
CA ALA A 101 7.55 14.16 -2.16
C ALA A 101 7.45 12.95 -1.22
N PHE A 102 6.62 13.06 -0.17
CA PHE A 102 6.35 11.94 0.73
C PHE A 102 5.74 10.75 -0.01
N SER A 103 4.76 10.97 -0.89
CA SER A 103 4.15 9.91 -1.70
C SER A 103 5.19 9.20 -2.57
N ILE A 104 6.09 9.93 -3.24
CA ILE A 104 7.17 9.32 -4.04
C ILE A 104 8.08 8.44 -3.17
N ILE A 105 8.47 8.92 -1.98
CA ILE A 105 9.30 8.14 -1.05
C ILE A 105 8.59 6.83 -0.64
N THR A 106 7.29 6.89 -0.37
CA THR A 106 6.54 5.69 0.07
C THR A 106 6.40 4.61 -1.01
N ILE A 107 6.57 4.96 -2.29
CA ILE A 107 6.63 3.97 -3.39
C ILE A 107 7.81 3.02 -3.20
N ALA A 108 8.90 3.48 -2.58
CA ALA A 108 10.09 2.67 -2.31
C ALA A 108 9.75 1.41 -1.49
N ALA A 109 8.80 1.46 -0.56
CA ALA A 109 8.37 0.27 0.17
C ALA A 109 7.75 -0.79 -0.75
N GLY A 110 7.02 -0.36 -1.79
CA GLY A 110 6.52 -1.25 -2.83
C GLY A 110 7.67 -1.90 -3.60
N TRP A 111 8.60 -1.09 -4.09
CA TRP A 111 9.70 -1.54 -4.97
C TRP A 111 10.78 -2.37 -4.28
N PHE A 112 11.15 -2.01 -3.05
CA PHE A 112 12.31 -2.58 -2.35
C PHE A 112 11.93 -3.54 -1.21
N LEU A 113 10.65 -3.72 -0.91
CA LEU A 113 10.20 -4.69 0.09
C LEU A 113 9.12 -5.60 -0.46
N LEU A 114 8.03 -5.03 -0.97
CA LEU A 114 6.89 -5.83 -1.41
C LEU A 114 7.21 -6.62 -2.69
N LEU A 115 7.68 -5.98 -3.77
CA LEU A 115 7.98 -6.68 -5.03
C LEU A 115 8.98 -7.84 -4.86
N PRO A 116 10.13 -7.66 -4.16
CA PRO A 116 11.03 -8.77 -3.87
C PRO A 116 10.40 -9.80 -2.93
N GLY A 117 9.58 -9.34 -1.97
CA GLY A 117 8.83 -10.20 -1.06
C GLY A 117 7.88 -11.17 -1.77
N LEU A 118 7.32 -10.74 -2.91
CA LEU A 118 6.43 -11.51 -3.76
C LEU A 118 7.16 -12.38 -4.81
N GLY A 119 8.47 -12.22 -4.98
CA GLY A 119 9.24 -12.90 -6.03
C GLY A 119 9.18 -12.22 -7.40
N LEU A 120 8.77 -10.95 -7.46
CA LEU A 120 8.64 -10.18 -8.71
C LEU A 120 9.91 -9.40 -9.08
N GLY A 121 11.00 -9.62 -8.35
CA GLY A 121 12.28 -8.93 -8.53
C GLY A 121 12.40 -7.63 -7.75
N TRP A 122 13.52 -6.94 -7.96
CA TRP A 122 13.83 -5.61 -7.43
C TRP A 122 13.69 -4.57 -8.54
N ALA A 123 13.31 -3.34 -8.18
CA ALA A 123 13.38 -2.19 -9.09
C ALA A 123 14.76 -1.55 -9.08
#